data_AF-C9RBM2-F1
#
_entry.id   AF-C9RBM2-F1
#
_cell.length_a   1.000
_cell.length_b   1.000
_cell.length_c   1.000
_cell.angle_alpha   90.00
_cell.angle_beta   90.00
_cell.angle_gamma   90.00
#
_symmetry.space_group_name_H-M   'P 1'
#
loop_
_entity.id
_entity.type
_entity.pdbx_description
1 polymer ?
#
loop_
_entity_poly.entity_id
_entity_poly.type
_entity_poly.pdbx_seq_one_letter_code
_entity_poly.pdbx_strand_id
1 'polypeptide(L)' 'MVARLLRLLPPELSVPPELIEKARVLDNFYVPTRYPNTHVEGAPFEHYGPIQSGEAIKYAREIVAFARTKMARP' A
#
# COMPACT_ATOMS: atom_id res chain seq x y z
N MET A 1 -5.12 3.14 -5.78
CA MET A 1 -6.27 2.83 -4.92
C MET A 1 -6.08 3.44 -3.53
N VAL A 2 -5.14 2.94 -2.72
CA VAL A 2 -4.86 3.42 -1.35
C VAL A 2 -4.29 4.84 -1.35
N ALA A 3 -3.38 5.17 -2.27
CA ALA A 3 -2.79 6.52 -2.31
C ALA A 3 -3.86 7.60 -2.60
N ARG A 4 -4.85 7.26 -3.44
CA ARG A 4 -6.00 8.13 -3.70
C ARG A 4 -6.86 8.28 -2.45
N LEU A 5 -7.14 7.20 -1.72
CA LEU A 5 -7.92 7.27 -0.48
C LEU A 5 -7.25 8.19 0.55
N LEU A 6 -5.94 8.06 0.73
CA LEU A 6 -5.18 8.92 1.64
C LEU A 6 -5.24 10.41 1.26
N ARG A 7 -5.19 10.73 -0.04
CA ARG A 7 -5.31 12.13 -0.52
C ARG A 7 -6.71 12.72 -0.37
N LEU A 8 -7.73 11.87 -0.31
CA LEU A 8 -9.13 12.29 -0.15
C LEU A 8 -9.53 12.47 1.31
N LEU A 9 -8.64 12.14 2.25
CA LEU A 9 -8.90 12.36 3.67
C LEU A 9 -9.02 13.87 3.98
N PRO A 10 -9.83 14.25 4.98
CA PRO A 10 -9.93 15.63 5.42
C PRO A 10 -8.54 16.20 5.79
N PRO A 11 -8.21 17.45 5.38
CA PRO A 11 -6.90 18.06 5.62
C PRO A 11 -6.48 18.07 7.10
N GLU A 12 -7.45 18.11 8.02
CA GLU A 12 -7.26 18.14 9.47
C GLU A 12 -6.58 16.86 9.99
N LEU A 13 -6.68 15.75 9.25
CA LEU A 13 -6.03 14.49 9.65
C LEU A 13 -4.52 14.51 9.40
N SER A 14 -3.97 15.49 8.66
CA SER A 14 -2.54 15.68 8.41
C SER A 14 -1.84 14.37 8.04
N VAL A 15 -2.16 13.85 6.86
CA VAL A 15 -1.55 12.60 6.34
C VAL A 15 -0.08 12.88 5.97
N PRO A 16 0.89 12.16 6.53
CA PRO A 16 2.30 12.30 6.14
C PRO A 16 2.50 11.98 4.65
N PRO A 17 3.24 12.82 3.88
CA PRO A 17 3.52 12.57 2.47
C PRO A 17 4.15 11.20 2.22
N GLU A 18 4.98 10.70 3.13
CA GLU A 18 5.63 9.40 3.02
C GLU A 18 4.61 8.25 3.02
N LEU A 19 3.46 8.38 3.70
CA LEU A 19 2.40 7.36 3.64
C LEU A 19 1.74 7.33 2.27
N ILE A 20 1.66 8.46 1.57
CA ILE A 20 1.14 8.51 0.20
C ILE A 20 2.10 7.79 -0.75
N GLU A 21 3.42 7.98 -0.61
CA GLU A 21 4.41 7.25 -1.41
C GLU A 21 4.38 5.75 -1.15
N LYS A 22 4.33 5.35 0.13
CA LYS A 22 4.15 3.94 0.53
C LYS A 22 2.88 3.34 -0.06
N ALA A 23 1.78 4.09 -0.06
CA ALA A 23 0.53 3.65 -0.66
C ALA A 23 0.61 3.50 -2.19
N ARG A 24 1.41 4.30 -2.90
CA ARG A 24 1.65 4.11 -4.35
C ARG A 24 2.39 2.81 -4.63
N VAL A 25 3.34 2.43 -3.78
CA VAL A 25 4.00 1.13 -3.89
C VAL A 25 2.97 0.01 -3.72
N LEU A 26 2.10 0.09 -2.71
CA LEU A 26 1.06 -0.92 -2.48
C LEU A 26 0.04 -0.99 -3.62
N ASP A 27 -0.28 0.14 -4.25
CA ASP A 27 -1.18 0.19 -5.41
C ASP A 27 -0.67 -0.65 -6.59
N ASN A 28 0.66 -0.74 -6.77
CA ASN A 28 1.28 -1.59 -7.79
C ASN A 28 1.19 -3.09 -7.50
N PHE A 29 0.77 -3.49 -6.29
CA PHE A 29 0.57 -4.90 -5.95
C PHE A 29 -0.88 -5.36 -6.13
N TYR A 30 -1.84 -4.47 -6.40
CA TYR A 30 -3.25 -4.87 -6.44
C TYR A 30 -3.60 -5.76 -7.63
N VAL A 31 -3.15 -5.43 -8.85
CA VAL A 31 -3.44 -6.22 -10.06
C VAL A 31 -2.32 -7.23 -10.34
N PRO A 32 -1.04 -6.83 -10.36
CA PRO A 32 0.03 -7.69 -10.86
C PRO A 32 0.34 -8.94 -10.03
N THR A 33 -0.04 -8.96 -8.76
CA THR A 33 0.15 -10.14 -7.89
C THR A 33 -0.88 -11.24 -8.13
N ARG A 34 -1.96 -10.98 -8.90
CA ARG A 34 -3.11 -11.88 -9.04
C ARG A 34 -3.34 -12.40 -10.46
N TYR A 35 -2.91 -11.65 -11.47
CA TYR A 35 -3.23 -11.97 -12.86
C TYR A 35 -1.95 -12.20 -13.66
N PRO A 36 -1.75 -13.38 -14.28
CA PRO A 36 -0.53 -13.66 -15.05
C PRO A 36 -0.29 -12.71 -16.22
N ASN A 37 -1.36 -12.18 -16.83
CA ASN A 37 -1.29 -11.28 -17.98
C ASN A 37 -0.65 -9.90 -17.69
N THR A 38 -0.29 -9.63 -16.44
CA THR A 38 0.44 -8.40 -16.07
C THR A 38 1.95 -8.56 -16.17
N HIS A 39 2.44 -9.78 -16.39
CA HIS A 39 3.86 -10.11 -16.56
C HIS A 39 4.11 -10.61 -17.98
N VAL A 40 5.33 -10.40 -18.47
CA VAL A 40 5.74 -10.89 -19.81
C VAL A 40 5.71 -12.42 -19.88
N GLU A 41 6.06 -13.08 -18.78
CA GLU A 41 6.12 -14.54 -18.66
C GLU A 41 5.96 -14.99 -17.21
N GLY A 42 5.66 -16.28 -17.01
CA GLY A 42 5.58 -16.91 -15.69
C GLY A 42 4.28 -16.63 -14.91
N ALA A 43 4.17 -17.28 -13.77
CA ALA A 43 3.09 -17.07 -12.82
C ALA A 43 3.40 -15.88 -11.89
N PRO A 44 2.39 -15.13 -11.40
CA PRO A 44 2.61 -13.96 -10.55
C PRO A 44 3.52 -14.21 -9.34
N PHE A 45 3.44 -15.38 -8.70
CA PHE A 45 4.24 -15.68 -7.50
C PHE A 45 5.76 -15.74 -7.76
N GLU A 46 6.18 -15.92 -9.01
CA GLU A 46 7.60 -16.00 -9.40
C GLU A 46 8.27 -14.61 -9.40
N HIS A 47 7.47 -13.53 -9.49
CA HIS A 47 7.97 -12.15 -9.62
C HIS A 47 8.09 -11.40 -8.28
N TYR A 48 7.63 -11.98 -7.17
CA TYR A 48 7.62 -11.35 -5.85
C TYR A 48 8.36 -12.20 -4.82
N GLY A 49 9.53 -11.71 -4.41
CA GLY A 49 10.36 -12.35 -3.38
C GLY A 49 10.16 -11.75 -1.98
N PRO A 50 10.94 -12.23 -1.00
CA PRO A 50 10.86 -11.77 0.39
C PRO A 50 11.12 -10.27 0.57
N ILE A 51 11.98 -9.65 -0.26
CA ILE A 51 12.32 -8.22 -0.17
C ILE A 51 11.09 -7.36 -0.46
N GLN A 52 10.46 -7.55 -1.63
CA GLN A 52 9.26 -6.76 -1.98
C GLN A 52 8.11 -7.06 -1.01
N SER A 53 7.95 -8.32 -0.62
CA SER A 53 6.91 -8.75 0.31
C SER A 53 7.07 -8.13 1.70
N GLY A 54 8.31 -8.09 2.21
CA GLY A 54 8.62 -7.48 3.50
C GLY A 54 8.33 -5.98 3.53
N GLU A 55 8.77 -5.24 2.51
CA GLU A 55 8.47 -3.82 2.39
C GLU A 55 6.97 -3.56 2.23
N ALA A 56 6.25 -4.38 1.46
CA ALA A 56 4.79 -4.26 1.31
C ALA A 56 4.07 -4.42 2.65
N ILE A 57 4.42 -5.44 3.44
CA ILE A 57 3.84 -5.68 4.76
C ILE A 57 4.16 -4.52 5.72
N LYS A 58 5.39 -4.02 5.70
CA LYS A 58 5.81 -2.86 6.50
C LYS A 58 4.98 -1.63 6.15
N TYR A 59 4.85 -1.30 4.87
CA TYR A 59 4.09 -0.14 4.41
C TYR A 59 2.60 -0.26 4.76
N ALA A 60 2.01 -1.43 4.57
CA ALA A 60 0.63 -1.69 4.96
C ALA A 60 0.43 -1.49 6.48
N ARG A 61 1.36 -1.99 7.30
CA ARG A 61 1.32 -1.82 8.75
C ARG A 61 1.34 -0.36 9.18
N GLU A 62 2.19 0.45 8.54
CA GLU A 62 2.27 1.89 8.84
C GLU A 62 0.97 2.63 8.48
N ILE A 63 0.36 2.33 7.33
CA ILE A 63 -0.91 2.94 6.92
C ILE A 63 -2.04 2.54 7.87
N VAL A 64 -2.11 1.26 8.27
CA VAL A 64 -3.10 0.80 9.25
C VAL A 64 -2.87 1.43 10.62
N ALA A 65 -1.62 1.58 11.05
CA ALA A 65 -1.28 2.26 12.30
C ALA A 65 -1.75 3.72 12.27
N PHE A 66 -1.50 4.45 11.18
CA PHE A 66 -2.01 5.81 10.99
C PHE A 66 -3.55 5.86 11.07
N ALA A 67 -4.26 4.96 10.39
CA ALA A 67 -5.72 4.92 10.47
C ALA A 67 -6.20 4.70 11.91
N ARG A 68 -5.56 3.80 12.67
CA ARG A 68 -5.88 3.55 14.08
C ARG A 68 -5.66 4.77 14.96
N THR A 69 -4.58 5.53 14.78
CA THR A 69 -4.33 6.72 15.60
C THR A 69 -5.35 7.83 15.35
N LYS A 70 -5.93 7.90 14.14
CA LYS A 70 -6.98 8.87 13.81
C LYS A 70 -8.40 8.41 14.20
N MET A 71 -8.59 7.11 14.43
CA MET A 71 -9.87 6.54 14.87
C MET A 71 -9.98 6.38 16.38
N ALA A 72 -8.86 6.34 17.10
CA ALA A 72 -8.87 6.34 18.55
C ALA A 72 -9.46 7.66 19.07
N ARG A 73 -10.71 7.61 19.56
CA ARG A 73 -11.28 8.67 20.39
C ARG A 73 -10.72 8.54 21.82
N PRO A 74 -10.60 9.64 22.58
CA PRO A 74 -10.39 9.55 24.03
C PRO A 74 -11.50 8.73 24.71
#